data_AF-A0A2T7UE08-F1
#
_entry.id   AF-A0A2T7UE08-F1
#
_cell.length_a   1.000
_cell.length_b   1.000
_cell.length_c   1.000
_cell.angle_alpha   90.00
_cell.angle_beta   90.00
_cell.angle_gamma   90.00
#
_symmetry.space_group_name_H-M   'P 1'
#
loop_
_entity.id
_entity.type
_entity.pdbx_description
1 polymer ?
#
loop_
_entity_poly.entity_id
_entity_poly.type
_entity_poly.pdbx_seq_one_letter_code
_entity_poly.pdbx_strand_id
1 'polypeptide(L)'
;MFDPFGDFATGGYLRNFDQEKDLEIVKIAEHELLRTQLPVALRYLAARQSIAYADFLAVHQILCGGLYTWEGKDRAPLLPDSAIKKGPLYFSIRKTASGPSQKG
;
A
#
# COMPACT_ATOMS: atom_id res chain seq x y z
N MET A 1 -16.62 5.43 -4.62
CA MET A 1 -15.93 4.77 -3.51
C MET A 1 -14.76 3.97 -4.07
N PHE A 2 -13.57 4.09 -3.49
CA PHE A 2 -12.41 3.29 -3.91
C PHE A 2 -12.38 1.99 -3.10
N ASP A 3 -12.67 0.86 -3.74
CA ASP A 3 -12.66 -0.48 -3.13
C ASP A 3 -11.85 -1.43 -4.01
N PRO A 4 -10.52 -1.47 -3.86
CA PRO A 4 -9.67 -2.32 -4.69
C PRO A 4 -9.74 -3.80 -4.31
N PHE A 5 -10.27 -4.14 -3.13
CA PHE A 5 -10.35 -5.50 -2.62
C PHE A 5 -11.70 -6.18 -2.89
N GLY A 6 -12.73 -5.38 -3.14
CA GLY A 6 -14.08 -5.86 -3.49
C GLY A 6 -14.85 -6.41 -2.29
N ASP A 7 -14.38 -6.18 -1.07
CA ASP A 7 -14.96 -6.73 0.15
C ASP A 7 -15.29 -5.66 1.19
N PHE A 8 -15.55 -4.43 0.76
CA PHE A 8 -15.90 -3.32 1.65
C PHE A 8 -16.99 -3.65 2.69
N ALA A 9 -18.00 -4.45 2.31
CA ALA A 9 -19.10 -4.81 3.19
C ALA A 9 -18.64 -5.58 4.46
N THR A 10 -17.62 -6.43 4.32
CA THR A 10 -17.11 -7.32 5.38
C THR A 10 -15.76 -6.88 5.92
N GLY A 11 -14.89 -6.31 5.08
CA GLY A 11 -13.55 -5.85 5.43
C GLY A 11 -13.47 -4.36 5.79
N GLY A 12 -14.53 -3.59 5.60
CA GLY A 12 -14.48 -2.13 5.76
C GLY A 12 -13.63 -1.44 4.70
N TYR A 13 -13.35 -0.16 4.89
CA TYR A 13 -12.53 0.61 3.96
C TYR A 13 -11.09 0.13 3.97
N LEU A 14 -10.60 -0.34 2.81
CA LEU A 14 -9.23 -0.83 2.60
C LEU A 14 -8.78 -1.97 3.54
N ARG A 15 -9.70 -2.79 4.07
CA ARG A 15 -9.37 -3.89 4.98
C ARG A 15 -8.57 -3.43 6.21
N ASN A 16 -9.01 -2.32 6.83
CA ASN A 16 -8.48 -1.90 8.12
C ASN A 16 -8.88 -2.91 9.22
N PHE A 17 -8.10 -2.98 10.31
CA PHE A 17 -8.33 -3.96 11.38
C PHE A 17 -9.71 -3.85 12.03
N ASP A 18 -10.23 -2.62 12.18
CA ASP A 18 -11.51 -2.34 12.83
C ASP A 18 -12.73 -2.55 11.92
N GLN A 19 -12.49 -2.89 10.64
CA GLN A 19 -13.52 -2.99 9.61
C GLN A 19 -14.36 -1.69 9.47
N GLU A 20 -13.78 -0.56 9.87
CA GLU A 20 -14.41 0.75 9.81
C GLU A 20 -14.72 1.12 8.34
N LYS A 21 -15.90 1.68 8.12
CA LYS A 21 -16.48 1.98 6.82
C LYS A 21 -16.51 3.48 6.54
N ASP A 22 -16.52 4.30 7.58
CA ASP A 22 -16.46 5.74 7.48
C ASP A 22 -15.05 6.18 7.03
N LEU A 23 -15.00 6.73 5.83
CA LEU A 23 -13.76 7.18 5.20
C LEU A 23 -13.06 8.27 6.01
N GLU A 24 -13.79 9.19 6.63
CA GLU A 24 -13.20 10.31 7.36
C GLU A 24 -12.60 9.82 8.68
N ILE A 25 -13.26 8.87 9.36
CA ILE A 25 -12.70 8.21 10.54
C ILE A 25 -11.39 7.50 10.18
N VAL A 26 -11.37 6.70 9.11
CA VAL A 26 -10.15 5.97 8.71
C VAL A 26 -9.02 6.94 8.33
N LYS A 27 -9.32 8.05 7.64
CA LYS A 27 -8.30 9.05 7.30
C LYS A 27 -7.69 9.72 8.53
N ILE A 28 -8.51 10.04 9.53
CA ILE A 28 -8.03 10.64 10.79
C ILE A 28 -7.11 9.64 11.50
N ALA A 29 -7.56 8.38 11.64
CA ALA A 29 -6.77 7.31 12.25
C ALA A 29 -5.43 7.08 11.50
N GLU A 30 -5.48 7.01 10.17
CA GLU A 30 -4.29 6.88 9.31
C GLU A 30 -3.32 8.04 9.51
N HIS A 31 -3.81 9.27 9.51
CA HIS A 31 -2.98 10.46 9.69
C HIS A 31 -2.28 10.50 11.05
N GLU A 32 -3.01 10.24 12.13
CA GLU A 32 -2.46 10.24 13.48
C GLU A 32 -1.45 9.10 13.69
N LEU A 33 -1.74 7.92 13.12
CA LEU A 33 -0.81 6.80 13.13
C LEU A 33 0.49 7.16 12.41
N LEU A 34 0.40 7.67 11.18
CA LEU A 34 1.56 8.06 10.38
C LEU A 34 2.45 9.07 11.11
N ARG A 35 1.85 10.11 11.70
CA ARG A 35 2.58 11.13 12.47
C ARG A 35 3.29 10.54 13.67
N THR A 36 2.63 9.65 14.39
CA THR A 36 3.19 8.98 15.58
C THR A 36 4.36 8.06 15.20
N GLN A 37 4.26 7.38 14.05
CA GLN A 37 5.26 6.39 13.62
C GLN A 37 6.43 6.99 12.83
N LEU A 38 6.30 8.22 12.34
CA LEU A 38 7.32 8.88 11.53
C LEU A 38 8.72 8.89 12.20
N PRO A 39 8.89 9.21 13.51
CA PRO A 39 10.21 9.14 14.14
C PRO A 39 10.82 7.74 14.15
N VAL A 40 9.99 6.69 14.24
CA VAL A 40 10.44 5.29 14.20
C VAL A 40 10.93 4.92 12.81
N ALA A 41 10.18 5.27 11.77
CA ALA A 41 10.56 5.04 10.37
C ALA A 41 11.85 5.79 10.01
N LEU A 42 11.99 7.05 10.46
CA LEU A 42 13.21 7.84 10.23
C LEU A 42 14.42 7.23 10.94
N ARG A 43 14.27 6.77 12.19
CA ARG A 43 15.33 6.07 12.92
C ARG A 43 15.73 4.76 12.24
N TYR A 44 14.76 4.01 11.70
CA TYR A 44 15.02 2.81 10.92
C TYR A 44 15.90 3.12 9.70
N LEU A 45 15.53 4.14 8.92
CA LEU A 45 16.26 4.54 7.71
C LEU A 45 17.64 5.12 8.01
N ALA A 46 17.78 5.91 9.08
CA ALA A 46 19.06 6.51 9.48
C ALA A 46 20.13 5.45 9.82
N ALA A 47 19.71 4.25 10.21
CA ALA A 47 20.60 3.12 10.50
C ALA A 47 20.98 2.31 9.25
N ARG A 48 20.57 2.71 8.04
CA ARG A 48 20.85 1.99 6.79
C ARG A 48 21.97 2.67 6.02
N GLN A 49 23.01 1.90 5.68
CA GLN A 49 24.10 2.37 4.83
C GLN A 49 23.64 2.51 3.36
N SER A 50 22.72 1.66 2.92
CA SER A 50 22.06 1.71 1.62
C SER A 50 20.59 1.34 1.79
N ILE A 51 19.73 1.90 0.93
CA ILE A 51 18.28 1.67 0.98
C ILE A 51 17.91 0.75 -0.18
N ALA A 52 17.30 -0.38 0.13
CA ALA A 52 16.78 -1.33 -0.84
C ALA A 52 15.24 -1.41 -0.79
N TYR A 53 14.65 -2.18 -1.72
CA TYR A 53 13.20 -2.37 -1.75
C TYR A 53 12.65 -3.00 -0.46
N ALA A 54 13.42 -3.87 0.19
CA ALA A 54 13.04 -4.43 1.50
C ALA A 54 12.91 -3.35 2.58
N ASP A 55 13.74 -2.30 2.55
CA ASP A 55 13.63 -1.18 3.48
C ASP A 55 12.39 -0.32 3.22
N PHE A 56 12.00 -0.18 1.94
CA PHE A 56 10.72 0.45 1.58
C PHE A 56 9.53 -0.31 2.19
N LEU A 57 9.52 -1.65 2.06
CA LEU A 57 8.48 -2.49 2.68
C LEU A 57 8.51 -2.39 4.21
N ALA A 58 9.69 -2.39 4.83
CA ALA A 58 9.82 -2.24 6.28
C ALA A 58 9.30 -0.89 6.78
N VAL A 59 9.60 0.21 6.07
CA VAL A 59 9.06 1.54 6.40
C VAL A 59 7.56 1.58 6.22
N HIS A 60 7.03 0.98 5.15
CA HIS A 60 5.58 0.86 4.95
C HIS A 60 4.91 0.05 6.07
N GLN A 61 5.56 -1.02 6.54
CA GLN A 61 5.10 -1.79 7.70
C GLN A 61 5.06 -0.97 8.96
N ILE A 62 6.10 -0.17 9.23
CA ILE A 62 6.14 0.75 10.37
C ILE A 62 4.99 1.74 10.20
N LEU A 63 5.03 2.58 9.19
CA LEU A 63 4.09 3.70 9.02
C LEU A 63 2.61 3.31 9.04
N CYS A 64 2.25 2.18 8.44
CA CYS A 64 0.86 1.70 8.34
C CYS A 64 0.53 0.58 9.35
N GLY A 65 1.50 0.16 10.16
CA GLY A 65 1.39 -0.98 11.05
C GLY A 65 0.35 -0.74 12.14
N GLY A 66 -0.55 -1.70 12.32
CA GLY A 66 -1.63 -1.62 13.29
C GLY A 66 -2.91 -0.96 12.77
N LEU A 67 -2.94 -0.46 11.53
CA LEU A 67 -4.19 0.00 10.90
C LEU A 67 -4.67 -0.93 9.79
N TYR A 68 -3.77 -1.41 8.94
CA TYR A 68 -4.11 -2.29 7.82
C TYR A 68 -3.50 -3.67 7.98
N THR A 69 -4.16 -4.69 7.43
CA THR A 69 -3.73 -6.10 7.43
C THR A 69 -2.68 -6.45 6.35
N TRP A 70 -2.35 -5.47 5.51
CA TRP A 70 -1.42 -5.57 4.39
C TRP A 70 -0.20 -4.66 4.53
N GLU A 71 0.02 -4.14 5.74
CA GLU A 71 1.22 -3.39 6.09
C GLU A 71 2.48 -4.16 5.67
N GLY A 72 3.47 -3.43 5.15
CA GLY A 72 4.72 -4.02 4.66
C GLY A 72 4.63 -4.97 3.46
N LYS A 73 3.47 -5.19 2.85
CA LYS A 73 3.33 -6.07 1.69
C LYS A 73 3.36 -5.28 0.38
N ASP A 74 3.97 -5.86 -0.64
CA ASP A 74 3.87 -5.36 -2.01
C ASP A 74 2.42 -5.53 -2.50
N ARG A 75 1.93 -4.54 -3.26
CA ARG A 75 0.62 -4.59 -3.91
C ARG A 75 0.53 -5.71 -4.95
N ALA A 76 1.60 -5.99 -5.70
CA ALA A 76 1.57 -6.94 -6.81
C ALA A 76 1.02 -8.34 -6.43
N PRO A 77 1.45 -8.98 -5.33
CA PRO A 77 0.84 -10.24 -4.88
C PRO A 77 -0.55 -10.05 -4.25
N LEU A 78 -0.89 -8.89 -3.71
CA LEU A 78 -2.17 -8.64 -3.05
C LEU A 78 -3.31 -8.37 -4.03
N LEU A 79 -3.00 -7.68 -5.12
CA LEU A 79 -3.95 -7.20 -6.12
C LEU A 79 -3.33 -7.38 -7.52
N PRO A 80 -3.06 -8.63 -7.94
CA PRO A 80 -2.30 -8.93 -9.16
C PRO A 80 -2.98 -8.43 -10.44
N ASP A 81 -4.30 -8.25 -10.38
CA ASP A 81 -5.13 -7.89 -11.51
C ASP A 81 -5.56 -6.42 -11.53
N SER A 82 -5.03 -5.61 -10.61
CA SER A 82 -5.45 -4.21 -10.39
C SER A 82 -4.30 -3.21 -10.58
N ALA A 83 -4.41 -2.39 -11.63
CA ALA A 83 -3.56 -1.21 -11.80
C ALA A 83 -4.08 -0.02 -10.97
N ILE A 84 -3.18 0.86 -10.52
CA ILE A 84 -3.55 2.14 -9.90
C ILE A 84 -3.31 3.26 -10.90
N LYS A 85 -4.24 4.21 -10.99
CA LYS A 85 -4.08 5.44 -11.76
C LYS A 85 -3.90 6.64 -10.83
N LYS A 86 -2.91 7.50 -11.11
CA LYS A 86 -2.76 8.82 -10.48
C LYS A 86 -2.62 9.87 -11.57
N GLY A 87 -3.63 10.73 -11.73
CA GLY A 87 -3.71 11.65 -12.86
C GLY A 87 -3.71 10.88 -14.19
N PRO A 88 -2.83 11.21 -15.17
CA PRO A 88 -2.73 10.47 -16.42
C PRO A 88 -1.89 9.18 -16.32
N LEU A 89 -1.19 8.95 -15.22
CA LEU A 89 -0.21 7.86 -15.09
C LEU A 89 -0.82 6.59 -14.48
N TYR A 90 -0.45 5.45 -15.03
CA TYR A 90 -0.78 4.12 -14.49
C TYR A 90 0.45 3.48 -13.85
N PHE A 91 0.25 2.86 -12.68
CA PHE A 91 1.23 2.13 -11.90
C PHE A 91 0.75 0.70 -11.68
N SER A 92 1.70 -0.22 -11.43
CA SER A 92 1.41 -1.63 -11.18
C SER A 92 0.51 -2.25 -12.27
N ILE A 93 0.71 -1.82 -13.52
CA ILE A 93 0.04 -2.43 -14.67
C ILE A 93 0.41 -3.91 -14.74
N ARG A 94 -0.54 -4.77 -15.11
CA ARG A 94 -0.22 -6.17 -15.37
C ARG A 94 0.96 -6.21 -16.34
N LYS A 95 1.98 -7.02 -16.03
CA LYS A 95 2.87 -7.49 -17.09
C LYS A 95 1.98 -8.32 -18.01
N THR A 96 1.58 -7.77 -19.15
CA THR A 96 0.94 -8.58 -20.18
C THR A 96 1.90 -9.72 -20.49
N ALA A 97 1.43 -10.97 -20.39
CA ALA A 97 2.11 -12.11 -20.98
C ALA A 97 1.96 -12.02 -22.51
N SER A 98 2.60 -11.01 -23.11
CA SER A 98 2.83 -10.82 -24.55
C SER A 98 3.29 -9.39 -24.77
N GLY A 99 4.60 -9.17 -24.76
CA GLY A 99 5.14 -8.13 -25.65
C GLY A 99 4.96 -8.61 -27.09
N PRO A 100 4.68 -7.73 -28.07
CA PRO A 100 4.68 -8.16 -29.45
C PRO A 100 6.09 -8.66 -29.79
N SER A 101 6.17 -9.84 -30.40
CA SER A 101 7.39 -10.30 -31.04
C SER A 101 7.80 -9.22 -32.04
N GLN A 102 8.90 -8.51 -31.79
CA GLN A 102 9.60 -7.82 -32.87
C GLN A 102 10.04 -8.93 -33.83
N LYS A 103 9.32 -9.07 -34.95
CA LYS A 103 9.75 -9.84 -36.11
C LYS A 103 10.01 -8.85 -37.23
N GLY A 104 11.25 -8.90 -37.74
CA GLY A 104 11.66 -8.62 -39.12
C GLY A 104 11.42 -7.20 -39.61
#